data_AF-A0A9D6U1P6-F1
#
_entry.id   AF-A0A9D6U1P6-F1
#
_cell.length_a   1.000
_cell.length_b   1.000
_cell.length_c   1.000
_cell.angle_alpha   90.00
_cell.angle_beta   90.00
_cell.angle_gamma   90.00
#
_symmetry.space_group_name_H-M   'P 1'
#
loop_
_entity.id
_entity.type
_entity.pdbx_description
1 polymer ?
#
loop_
_entity_poly.entity_id
_entity_poly.type
_entity_poly.pdbx_seq_one_letter_code
_entity_poly.pdbx_strand_id
1 'polypeptide(L)'
;MTANRKKTRTGKRDLYLEEAQSLYLAGKSLEEIQGLFPVALSTLQGWRREGRWDEKRLQVLVSPRWLGEALKGLLREKTGRLLIQGELKPQELDELTKILTLIDRLCSQGWDLKGASLEVMDRFSEFLRGWVTDSEELKIFTARIQEFFRNLENDELGK
;
A
#
# COMPACT_ATOMS: atom_id res chain seq x y z
N MET A 1 34.90 13.53 30.90
CA MET A 1 34.43 13.23 29.54
C MET A 1 32.99 12.74 29.62
N THR A 2 32.04 13.62 29.36
CA THR A 2 30.60 13.38 29.57
C THR A 2 30.02 12.71 28.32
N ALA A 3 29.55 11.47 28.46
CA ALA A 3 28.95 10.70 27.39
C ALA A 3 27.61 11.33 26.96
N ASN A 4 27.58 11.93 25.78
CA ASN A 4 26.41 12.55 25.19
C ASN A 4 25.52 11.46 24.57
N ARG A 5 24.57 10.91 25.35
CA ARG A 5 23.54 9.99 24.84
C ARG A 5 22.53 10.77 23.99
N LYS A 6 22.73 10.81 22.67
CA LYS A 6 21.69 11.18 21.70
C LYS A 6 20.57 10.12 21.76
N LYS A 7 19.51 10.39 22.54
CA LYS A 7 18.22 9.71 22.39
C LYS A 7 17.70 10.04 20.99
N THR A 8 17.65 9.05 20.10
CA THR A 8 16.96 9.14 18.81
C THR A 8 15.50 9.47 19.08
N ARG A 9 15.12 10.72 18.81
CA ARG A 9 13.77 11.21 19.04
C ARG A 9 12.91 10.68 17.90
N THR A 10 12.20 9.57 18.12
CA THR A 10 11.23 9.00 17.18
C THR A 10 10.31 10.11 16.70
N GLY A 11 10.32 10.40 15.41
CA GLY A 11 9.65 11.57 14.86
C GLY A 11 8.13 11.37 14.86
N LYS A 12 7.36 12.47 14.84
CA LYS A 12 5.90 12.39 14.61
C LYS A 12 5.55 11.62 13.33
N ARG A 13 6.44 11.64 12.34
CA ARG A 13 6.30 10.88 11.10
C ARG A 13 6.30 9.38 11.35
N ASP A 14 7.28 8.87 12.11
CA ASP A 14 7.40 7.43 12.40
C ASP A 14 6.20 6.90 13.18
N LEU A 15 5.57 7.75 13.99
CA LEU A 15 4.43 7.38 14.82
C LEU A 15 3.09 7.42 14.08
N TYR A 16 2.87 8.40 13.20
CA TYR A 16 1.52 8.69 12.69
C TYR A 16 1.37 8.58 11.17
N LEU A 17 2.46 8.47 10.40
CA LEU A 17 2.39 8.52 8.94
C LEU A 17 1.52 7.40 8.36
N GLU A 18 1.77 6.15 8.75
CA GLU A 18 1.08 4.98 8.20
C GLU A 18 -0.40 4.99 8.55
N GLU A 19 -0.74 5.35 9.79
CA GLU A 19 -2.11 5.44 10.28
C GLU A 19 -2.88 6.57 9.61
N ALA A 20 -2.26 7.75 9.47
CA ALA A 20 -2.83 8.87 8.74
C ALA A 20 -3.05 8.53 7.26
N GLN A 21 -2.11 7.84 6.62
CA GLN A 21 -2.28 7.36 5.24
C GLN A 21 -3.45 6.39 5.14
N SER A 22 -3.53 5.40 6.03
CA SER A 22 -4.60 4.38 6.02
C SER A 22 -5.98 5.02 6.14
N LEU A 23 -6.14 5.99 7.05
CA LEU A 23 -7.39 6.74 7.22
C LEU A 23 -7.72 7.62 6.00
N TYR A 24 -6.70 8.20 5.37
CA TYR A 24 -6.88 8.91 4.10
C TYR A 24 -7.34 7.93 3.00
N LEU A 25 -6.71 6.78 2.85
CA LEU A 25 -7.15 5.80 1.85
C LEU A 25 -8.58 5.29 2.12
N ALA A 26 -9.00 5.26 3.39
CA ALA A 26 -10.37 4.96 3.82
C ALA A 26 -11.40 6.08 3.56
N GLY A 27 -10.97 7.21 3.00
CA GLY A 27 -11.85 8.30 2.57
C GLY A 27 -11.90 9.53 3.48
N LYS A 28 -11.20 9.56 4.61
CA LYS A 28 -11.17 10.75 5.48
C LYS A 28 -10.44 11.94 4.85
N SER A 29 -10.93 13.13 5.15
CA SER A 29 -10.23 14.39 4.86
C SER A 29 -9.02 14.59 5.77
N LEU A 30 -8.09 15.48 5.39
CA LEU A 30 -6.92 15.77 6.22
C LEU A 30 -7.31 16.49 7.51
N GLU A 31 -8.40 17.26 7.48
CA GLU A 31 -8.99 17.98 8.60
C GLU A 31 -9.56 17.00 9.63
N GLU A 32 -10.27 15.96 9.19
CA GLU A 32 -10.72 14.88 10.08
C GLU A 32 -9.53 14.12 10.70
N ILE A 33 -8.49 13.84 9.90
CA ILE A 33 -7.28 13.15 10.37
C ILE A 33 -6.52 14.00 11.39
N GLN A 34 -6.42 15.31 11.17
CA GLN A 34 -5.83 16.25 12.13
C GLN A 34 -6.58 16.23 13.47
N GLY A 35 -7.90 16.05 13.47
CA GLY A 35 -8.69 15.91 14.70
C GLY A 35 -8.34 14.68 15.53
N LEU A 36 -7.72 13.66 14.92
CA LEU A 36 -7.38 12.38 15.56
C LEU A 36 -5.93 12.30 16.04
N PHE A 37 -5.01 13.04 15.42
CA PHE A 37 -3.59 12.98 15.74
C PHE A 37 -2.99 14.34 16.05
N PRO A 38 -1.94 14.43 16.90
CA PRO A 38 -1.25 15.68 17.21
C PRO A 38 -0.29 16.12 16.08
N VAL A 39 -0.78 16.14 14.83
CA VAL A 39 -0.04 16.48 13.61
C VAL A 39 -0.72 17.67 12.95
N ALA A 40 0.05 18.70 12.59
CA ALA A 40 -0.50 19.89 11.94
C ALA A 40 -0.97 19.59 10.51
N LEU A 41 -2.00 20.30 10.05
CA LEU A 41 -2.55 20.15 8.69
C LEU A 41 -1.48 20.30 7.60
N SER A 42 -0.57 21.28 7.76
CA SER A 42 0.53 21.52 6.83
C SER A 42 1.49 20.33 6.73
N THR A 43 1.72 19.62 7.84
CA THR A 43 2.52 18.38 7.85
C THR A 43 1.79 17.25 7.12
N LEU A 44 0.49 17.08 7.37
CA LEU A 44 -0.34 16.09 6.66
C LEU A 44 -0.39 16.37 5.16
N GLN A 45 -0.50 17.63 4.74
CA GLN A 45 -0.42 18.04 3.34
C GLN A 45 0.96 17.73 2.72
N GLY A 46 2.04 17.86 3.50
CA GLY A 46 3.38 17.42 3.10
C GLY A 46 3.41 15.93 2.83
N TRP A 47 2.95 15.13 3.79
CA TRP A 47 2.92 13.67 3.70
C TRP A 47 2.03 13.17 2.55
N ARG A 48 0.87 13.79 2.34
CA ARG A 48 -0.04 13.48 1.23
C ARG A 48 0.66 13.62 -0.13
N ARG A 49 1.39 14.72 -0.32
CA ARG A 49 2.12 15.01 -1.56
C ARG A 49 3.30 14.06 -1.74
N GLU A 50 4.17 13.94 -0.73
CA GLU A 50 5.35 13.05 -0.77
C GLU A 50 4.95 11.59 -1.00
N GLY A 51 3.89 11.14 -0.32
CA GLY A 51 3.42 9.77 -0.36
C GLY A 51 2.46 9.46 -1.52
N ARG A 52 2.15 10.45 -2.37
CA ARG A 52 1.19 10.34 -3.49
C ARG A 52 -0.14 9.68 -3.08
N TRP A 53 -0.71 10.13 -1.96
CA TRP A 53 -1.88 9.46 -1.39
C TRP A 53 -3.13 9.57 -2.26
N ASP A 54 -3.25 10.64 -3.04
CA ASP A 54 -4.36 10.83 -3.98
C ASP A 54 -4.38 9.74 -5.06
N GLU A 55 -3.22 9.45 -5.67
CA GLU A 55 -3.06 8.36 -6.64
C GLU A 55 -3.37 7.00 -6.01
N LYS A 56 -2.86 6.75 -4.80
CA LYS A 56 -3.14 5.51 -4.06
C LYS A 56 -4.62 5.36 -3.73
N ARG A 57 -5.31 6.45 -3.38
CA ARG A 57 -6.75 6.44 -3.08
C ARG A 57 -7.57 6.04 -4.30
N LEU A 58 -7.21 6.50 -5.49
CA LEU A 58 -7.86 6.07 -6.74
C LEU A 58 -7.68 4.58 -7.00
N GLN A 59 -6.53 4.02 -6.60
CA GLN A 59 -6.22 2.60 -6.79
C GLN A 59 -6.86 1.66 -5.76
N VAL A 60 -7.49 2.17 -4.70
CA VAL A 60 -8.10 1.35 -3.63
C VAL A 60 -9.09 0.33 -4.18
N LEU A 61 -9.85 0.67 -5.22
CA LEU A 61 -10.86 -0.24 -5.81
C LEU A 61 -10.28 -1.37 -6.66
N VAL A 62 -9.04 -1.21 -7.12
CA VAL A 62 -8.41 -2.12 -8.10
C VAL A 62 -7.13 -2.77 -7.55
N SER A 63 -6.68 -2.36 -6.36
CA SER A 63 -5.48 -2.86 -5.72
C SER A 63 -5.79 -3.50 -4.38
N PRO A 64 -5.65 -4.83 -4.24
CA PRO A 64 -5.81 -5.52 -2.95
C PRO A 64 -4.91 -4.93 -1.85
N ARG A 65 -3.70 -4.47 -2.22
CA ARG A 65 -2.79 -3.78 -1.30
C ARG A 65 -3.39 -2.49 -0.75
N TRP A 66 -3.82 -1.59 -1.63
CA TRP A 66 -4.37 -0.31 -1.19
C TRP A 66 -5.76 -0.46 -0.55
N LEU A 67 -6.54 -1.44 -0.99
CA LEU A 67 -7.76 -1.86 -0.32
C LEU A 67 -7.48 -2.32 1.11
N GLY A 68 -6.48 -3.18 1.31
CA GLY A 68 -6.09 -3.63 2.63
C GLY A 68 -5.65 -2.47 3.53
N GLU A 69 -4.83 -1.54 3.04
CA GLU A 69 -4.44 -0.35 3.81
C GLU A 69 -5.65 0.54 4.18
N ALA A 70 -6.61 0.73 3.26
CA ALA A 70 -7.86 1.44 3.56
C ALA A 70 -8.70 0.71 4.62
N LEU A 71 -8.81 -0.61 4.52
CA LEU A 71 -9.54 -1.44 5.49
C LEU A 71 -8.92 -1.38 6.89
N LYS A 72 -7.57 -1.34 7.00
CA LYS A 72 -6.89 -1.12 8.28
C LYS A 72 -7.29 0.20 8.92
N GLY A 73 -7.34 1.28 8.14
CA GLY A 73 -7.75 2.61 8.62
C GLY A 73 -9.18 2.58 9.18
N LEU A 74 -10.11 2.03 8.41
CA LEU A 74 -11.52 1.93 8.78
C LEU A 74 -11.73 1.05 10.02
N LEU A 75 -11.02 -0.09 10.09
CA LEU A 75 -11.13 -1.00 11.22
C LEU A 75 -10.55 -0.37 12.50
N ARG A 76 -9.37 0.26 12.44
CA ARG A 76 -8.78 0.96 13.60
C ARG A 76 -9.68 2.06 14.13
N GLU A 77 -10.29 2.86 13.25
CA GLU A 77 -11.20 3.93 13.68
C GLU A 77 -12.44 3.36 14.39
N LYS A 78 -13.05 2.30 13.85
CA LYS A 78 -14.23 1.67 14.46
C LYS A 78 -13.88 1.00 15.78
N THR A 79 -12.80 0.23 15.82
CA THR A 79 -12.31 -0.43 17.04
C THR A 79 -11.95 0.58 18.12
N GLY A 80 -11.28 1.68 17.76
CA GLY A 80 -10.92 2.74 18.71
C GLY A 80 -12.14 3.38 19.36
N ARG A 81 -13.22 3.62 18.59
CA ARG A 81 -14.48 4.13 19.14
C ARG A 81 -15.12 3.16 20.14
N LEU A 82 -15.23 1.89 19.77
CA LEU A 82 -15.82 0.86 20.63
C LEU A 82 -14.99 0.60 21.90
N LEU A 83 -13.66 0.69 21.81
CA LEU A 83 -12.76 0.58 22.96
C LEU A 83 -12.99 1.71 23.97
N ILE A 84 -13.13 2.96 23.50
CA ILE A 84 -13.41 4.12 24.36
C ILE A 84 -14.76 3.96 25.06
N GLN A 85 -15.74 3.39 24.37
CA GLN A 85 -17.08 3.14 24.93
C GLN A 85 -17.12 1.94 25.88
N GLY A 86 -16.05 1.14 25.97
CA GLY A 86 -16.01 -0.08 26.78
C GLY A 86 -16.91 -1.19 26.25
N GLU A 87 -17.29 -1.13 24.97
CA GLU A 87 -18.28 -2.03 24.36
C GLU A 87 -17.65 -3.31 23.79
N LEU A 88 -16.31 -3.41 23.76
CA LEU A 88 -15.61 -4.58 23.23
C LEU A 88 -15.28 -5.59 24.32
N LYS A 89 -15.76 -6.82 24.13
CA LYS A 89 -15.36 -7.98 24.92
C LYS A 89 -13.97 -8.47 24.44
N PRO A 90 -13.22 -9.17 25.32
CA PRO A 90 -11.91 -9.72 24.95
C PRO A 90 -11.93 -10.65 23.72
N GLN A 91 -13.03 -11.39 23.51
CA GLN A 91 -13.20 -12.30 22.37
C GLN A 91 -13.35 -11.51 21.05
N GLU A 92 -14.14 -10.44 21.06
CA GLU A 92 -14.34 -9.57 19.90
C GLU A 92 -13.04 -8.85 19.54
N LEU A 93 -12.24 -8.48 20.55
CA LEU A 93 -10.91 -7.90 20.33
C LEU A 93 -9.95 -8.89 19.64
N ASP A 94 -9.94 -10.16 20.06
CA ASP A 94 -9.14 -11.21 19.42
C ASP A 94 -9.57 -11.46 17.97
N GLU A 95 -10.87 -11.49 17.69
CA GLU A 95 -11.39 -11.57 16.33
C GLU A 95 -10.94 -10.39 15.46
N LEU A 96 -11.00 -9.17 15.98
CA LEU A 96 -10.52 -7.97 15.28
C LEU A 96 -9.01 -8.04 14.99
N THR A 97 -8.21 -8.55 15.91
CA THR A 97 -6.76 -8.79 15.70
C THR A 97 -6.52 -9.82 14.60
N LYS A 98 -7.32 -10.90 14.53
CA LYS A 98 -7.23 -11.90 13.45
C LYS A 98 -7.59 -11.30 12.10
N ILE A 99 -8.64 -10.49 12.04
CA ILE A 99 -9.02 -9.76 10.82
C ILE A 99 -7.90 -8.84 10.37
N LEU A 100 -7.27 -8.08 11.28
CA LEU A 100 -6.10 -7.25 10.95
C LEU A 100 -4.96 -8.07 10.34
N THR A 101 -4.68 -9.25 10.91
CA THR A 101 -3.63 -10.15 10.40
C THR A 101 -3.96 -10.67 9.00
N LEU A 102 -5.23 -10.99 8.72
CA LEU A 102 -5.66 -11.39 7.38
C LEU A 102 -5.54 -10.22 6.38
N ILE A 103 -5.85 -9.00 6.81
CA ILE A 103 -5.66 -7.80 6.00
C ILE A 103 -4.16 -7.53 5.77
N ASP A 104 -3.30 -7.74 6.76
CA ASP A 104 -1.84 -7.64 6.59
C ASP A 104 -1.34 -8.65 5.55
N ARG A 105 -1.87 -9.87 5.58
CA ARG A 105 -1.61 -10.87 4.52
C ARG A 105 -2.14 -10.42 3.17
N LEU A 106 -3.32 -9.82 3.09
CA LEU A 106 -3.83 -9.24 1.84
C LEU A 106 -2.91 -8.11 1.33
N CYS A 107 -2.38 -7.27 2.21
CA CYS A 107 -1.45 -6.20 1.84
C CYS A 107 -0.10 -6.73 1.34
N SER A 108 0.35 -7.88 1.86
CA SER A 108 1.68 -8.45 1.60
C SER A 108 1.68 -9.55 0.54
N GLN A 109 0.56 -10.26 0.37
CA GLN A 109 0.37 -11.36 -0.59
C GLN A 109 -0.61 -11.00 -1.71
N GLY A 110 -1.27 -9.85 -1.64
CA GLY A 110 -2.29 -9.41 -2.58
C GLY A 110 -1.73 -8.79 -3.85
N TRP A 111 -0.93 -9.57 -4.58
CA TRP A 111 -0.90 -9.62 -6.03
C TRP A 111 0.00 -10.80 -6.37
N ASP A 112 -0.50 -11.83 -7.06
CA ASP A 112 0.38 -12.67 -7.87
C ASP A 112 0.85 -11.80 -9.04
N LEU A 113 1.75 -10.84 -8.73
CA LEU A 113 2.22 -9.82 -9.66
C LEU A 113 2.81 -10.51 -10.87
N LYS A 114 3.41 -11.67 -10.63
CA LYS A 114 3.87 -12.58 -11.65
C LYS A 114 2.71 -13.08 -12.51
N GLY A 115 1.69 -13.72 -11.94
CA GLY A 115 0.53 -14.24 -12.68
C GLY A 115 -0.23 -13.17 -13.48
N ALA A 116 -0.51 -12.02 -12.87
CA ALA A 116 -1.20 -10.92 -13.56
C ALA A 116 -0.32 -10.23 -14.63
N SER A 117 0.99 -10.09 -14.38
CA SER A 117 1.90 -9.55 -15.39
C SER A 117 2.05 -10.51 -16.57
N LEU A 118 2.05 -11.83 -16.32
CA LEU A 118 2.02 -12.84 -17.36
C LEU A 118 0.74 -12.73 -18.19
N GLU A 119 -0.42 -12.61 -17.56
CA GLU A 119 -1.69 -12.47 -18.30
C GLU A 119 -1.76 -11.19 -19.15
N VAL A 120 -1.28 -10.06 -18.62
CA VAL A 120 -1.22 -8.80 -19.37
C VAL A 120 -0.24 -8.92 -20.54
N MET A 121 0.91 -9.57 -20.35
CA MET A 121 1.92 -9.71 -21.40
C MET A 121 1.57 -10.74 -22.46
N ASP A 122 0.80 -11.77 -22.11
CA ASP A 122 0.23 -12.70 -23.08
C ASP A 122 -0.76 -11.96 -24.00
N ARG A 123 -1.68 -11.17 -23.44
CA ARG A 123 -2.60 -10.32 -24.21
C ARG A 123 -1.87 -9.25 -25.04
N PHE A 124 -0.79 -8.67 -24.51
CA PHE A 124 0.02 -7.72 -25.26
C PHE A 124 0.76 -8.39 -26.42
N SER A 125 1.24 -9.61 -26.23
CA SER A 125 1.88 -10.41 -27.29
C SER A 125 0.89 -10.77 -28.39
N GLU A 126 -0.36 -11.12 -28.04
CA GLU A 126 -1.44 -11.32 -29.01
C GLU A 126 -1.78 -10.04 -29.78
N PHE A 127 -1.87 -8.90 -29.09
CA PHE A 127 -2.07 -7.59 -29.72
C PHE A 127 -0.96 -7.29 -30.74
N LEU A 128 0.31 -7.51 -30.39
CA LEU A 128 1.44 -7.30 -31.28
C LEU A 128 1.39 -8.20 -32.51
N ARG A 129 1.01 -9.48 -32.36
CA ARG A 129 0.84 -10.39 -33.51
C ARG A 129 -0.26 -9.95 -34.49
N GLY A 130 -1.26 -9.22 -34.01
CA GLY A 130 -2.30 -8.64 -34.87
C GLY A 130 -1.90 -7.36 -35.59
N TRP A 131 -0.86 -6.67 -35.12
CA TRP A 131 -0.45 -5.34 -35.61
C TRP A 131 0.90 -5.31 -36.33
N VAL A 132 1.84 -6.17 -35.92
CA VAL A 132 3.20 -6.21 -36.45
C VAL A 132 3.28 -7.30 -37.52
N THR A 133 3.41 -6.88 -38.77
CA THR A 133 3.57 -7.79 -39.92
C THR A 133 5.02 -8.17 -40.20
N ASP A 134 5.99 -7.42 -39.67
CA ASP A 134 7.42 -7.73 -39.79
C ASP A 134 7.88 -8.71 -38.70
N SER A 135 8.36 -9.87 -39.13
CA SER A 135 8.86 -10.93 -38.26
C SER A 135 10.11 -10.54 -37.46
N GLU A 136 10.95 -9.63 -37.96
CA GLU A 136 12.15 -9.17 -37.22
C GLU A 136 11.77 -8.21 -36.09
N GLU A 137 10.87 -7.27 -36.35
CA GLU A 137 10.33 -6.37 -35.34
C GLU A 137 9.63 -7.13 -34.19
N LEU A 138 8.89 -8.19 -34.52
CA LEU A 138 8.21 -9.04 -33.54
C LEU A 138 9.20 -9.80 -32.63
N LYS A 139 10.35 -10.22 -33.17
CA LYS A 139 11.43 -10.84 -32.37
C LYS A 139 12.06 -9.82 -31.42
N ILE A 140 12.25 -8.57 -31.86
CA ILE A 140 12.81 -7.51 -31.01
C ILE A 140 11.88 -7.25 -29.82
N PHE A 141 10.57 -7.10 -30.04
CA PHE A 141 9.61 -6.92 -28.95
C PHE A 141 9.61 -8.10 -27.98
N THR A 142 9.61 -9.33 -28.51
CA THR A 142 9.65 -10.55 -27.69
C THR A 142 10.91 -10.60 -26.81
N ALA A 143 12.08 -10.29 -27.38
CA ALA A 143 13.34 -10.28 -26.65
C ALA A 143 13.35 -9.21 -25.54
N ARG A 144 12.81 -8.02 -25.81
CA ARG A 144 12.72 -6.93 -24.82
C ARG A 144 11.77 -7.25 -23.68
N ILE A 145 10.63 -7.90 -23.95
CA ILE A 145 9.69 -8.35 -22.92
C ILE A 145 10.37 -9.41 -22.03
N GLN A 146 11.06 -10.39 -22.62
CA GLN A 146 11.79 -11.41 -21.86
C GLN A 146 12.90 -10.82 -20.99
N GLU A 147 13.62 -9.81 -21.47
CA GLU A 147 14.68 -9.16 -20.71
C GLU A 147 14.13 -8.27 -19.57
N PHE A 148 13.00 -7.61 -19.80
CA PHE A 148 12.26 -6.89 -18.76
C PHE A 148 11.86 -7.81 -17.59
N PHE A 149 11.31 -9.00 -17.88
CA PHE A 149 10.97 -9.97 -16.84
C PHE A 149 12.20 -10.51 -16.10
N ARG A 150 13.30 -10.75 -16.81
CA ARG A 150 14.55 -11.21 -16.19
C ARG A 150 15.11 -10.20 -15.19
N ASN A 151 15.01 -8.91 -15.51
CA ASN A 151 15.39 -7.84 -14.60
C ASN A 151 14.48 -7.77 -13.38
N LEU A 152 13.17 -7.95 -13.55
CA LEU A 152 12.23 -8.02 -12.43
C LEU A 152 12.53 -9.19 -11.48
N GLU A 153 12.87 -10.37 -12.01
CA GLU A 153 13.23 -11.54 -11.19
C GLU A 153 14.54 -11.34 -10.43
N ASN A 154 15.52 -10.66 -11.02
CA ASN A 154 16.79 -10.35 -10.35
C ASN A 154 16.64 -9.27 -9.25
N ASP A 155 15.74 -8.31 -9.43
CA ASP A 155 15.43 -7.28 -8.42
C ASP A 155 14.67 -7.84 -7.20
N GLU A 156 13.92 -8.93 -7.36
CA GLU A 156 13.27 -9.64 -6.24
C GLU A 156 14.24 -10.51 -5.43
N LEU A 157 15.32 -11.01 -6.02
CA LEU A 157 16.36 -11.82 -5.35
C LEU A 157 17.49 -10.99 -4.71
N GLY A 158 17.54 -9.68 -4.98
CA GLY A 158 18.54 -8.74 -4.47
C GLY A 158 18.13 -7.94 -3.23
N LYS A 159 16.95 -8.22 -2.65
CA LYS A 159 16.45 -7.63 -1.38
C LYS A 159 16.29 -8.68 -0.31
#